data_AF-A0A1G7W610-F1
#
_entry.id   AF-A0A1G7W610-F1
#
_cell.length_a   1.000
_cell.length_b   1.000
_cell.length_c   1.000
_cell.angle_alpha   90.00
_cell.angle_beta   90.00
_cell.angle_gamma   90.00
#
_symmetry.space_group_name_H-M   'P 1'
#
loop_
_entity.id
_entity.type
_entity.pdbx_description
1 polymer ?
#
loop_
_entity_poly.entity_id
_entity_poly.type
_entity_poly.pdbx_seq_one_letter_code
_entity_poly.pdbx_strand_id
1 'polypeptide(L)' 'MDTEQRVEKLESFADDTRQRLVRIEEQLKNTASKEDIANLRGEMHQMETRILKWFVGTGFAMTSVMATVSVAAAKLIN' A
#
# COMPACT_ATOMS: atom_id res chain seq x y z
N MET A 1 -23.64 -47.43 24.27
CA MET A 1 -24.72 -46.68 23.59
C MET A 1 -24.71 -45.18 23.86
N ASP A 2 -25.03 -44.67 25.06
CA ASP A 2 -25.02 -43.20 25.30
C ASP A 2 -23.60 -42.58 25.18
N THR A 3 -22.60 -43.27 25.71
CA THR A 3 -21.20 -42.82 25.65
C THR A 3 -20.64 -42.80 24.24
N GLU A 4 -20.93 -43.81 23.43
CA GLU A 4 -20.49 -43.89 22.02
C GLU A 4 -21.11 -42.79 21.17
N GLN A 5 -22.42 -42.53 21.32
CA GLN A 5 -23.07 -41.40 20.63
C GLN A 5 -22.49 -40.05 21.04
N ARG A 6 -22.11 -39.89 22.31
CA ARG A 6 -21.45 -38.68 22.79
C ARG A 6 -20.04 -38.53 22.21
N VAL A 7 -19.29 -39.63 22.09
CA VAL A 7 -17.97 -39.64 21.45
C VAL A 7 -18.08 -39.25 19.98
N GLU A 8 -19.01 -39.86 19.25
CA GLU A 8 -19.23 -39.56 17.82
C GLU A 8 -19.62 -38.09 17.59
N LYS A 9 -20.46 -37.51 18.45
CA LYS A 9 -20.78 -36.07 18.39
C LYS A 9 -19.58 -35.18 18.68
N LEU A 10 -18.72 -35.57 19.63
CA LEU A 10 -17.50 -34.83 19.95
C LEU A 10 -16.49 -34.90 18.80
N GLU A 11 -16.35 -36.06 18.16
CA GLU A 11 -15.51 -36.24 16.97
C GLU A 11 -15.99 -35.37 15.81
N SER A 12 -17.30 -35.38 15.53
CA SER A 12 -17.90 -34.52 14.51
C SER A 12 -17.71 -33.03 14.82
N PHE A 13 -17.88 -32.62 16.07
CA PHE A 13 -17.65 -31.24 16.49
C PHE A 13 -16.17 -30.83 16.37
N ALA A 14 -15.26 -31.75 16.74
CA ALA A 14 -13.82 -31.53 16.63
C ALA A 14 -13.41 -31.37 15.16
N ASP A 15 -13.97 -32.16 14.25
CA ASP A 15 -13.68 -32.05 12.82
C ASP A 15 -14.21 -30.74 12.22
N ASP A 16 -15.45 -30.34 12.55
CA ASP A 16 -16.00 -29.03 12.12
C ASP A 16 -15.13 -27.87 12.63
N THR A 17 -14.73 -27.92 13.91
CA THR A 17 -13.87 -26.89 14.50
C THR A 17 -12.52 -26.83 13.81
N ARG A 18 -11.92 -27.99 13.51
CA ARG A 18 -10.65 -28.07 12.76
C ARG A 18 -10.80 -27.45 11.38
N GLN A 19 -11.84 -27.77 10.63
CA GLN A 19 -12.08 -27.21 9.30
C GLN A 19 -12.27 -25.68 9.36
N ARG A 20 -13.00 -25.18 10.35
CA ARG A 20 -13.19 -23.74 10.56
C ARG A 20 -11.89 -23.03 10.92
N LEU A 21 -11.04 -23.64 11.75
CA LEU A 21 -9.72 -23.09 12.09
C LEU A 21 -8.81 -23.02 10.87
N VAL A 22 -8.75 -24.08 10.06
CA VAL A 22 -7.97 -24.09 8.81
C VAL A 22 -8.43 -22.97 7.88
N ARG A 23 -9.74 -22.79 7.70
CA ARG A 23 -10.29 -21.69 6.88
C ARG A 23 -9.91 -20.32 7.44
N ILE A 24 -9.98 -20.12 8.75
CA ILE A 24 -9.59 -18.85 9.39
C ILE A 24 -8.10 -18.59 9.18
N GLU A 25 -7.24 -19.58 9.36
CA GLU A 25 -5.80 -19.46 9.14
C GLU A 25 -5.48 -19.10 7.68
N GLU A 26 -6.15 -19.73 6.71
CA GLU A 26 -6.00 -19.40 5.29
C GLU A 26 -6.43 -17.97 4.98
N GLN A 27 -7.54 -17.51 5.57
CA GLN A 27 -7.99 -16.12 5.40
C GLN A 27 -7.02 -15.13 6.07
N LEU A 28 -6.46 -15.48 7.24
CA LEU A 28 -5.56 -14.62 7.99
C LEU A 28 -4.23 -14.39 7.26
N LYS A 29 -3.76 -15.37 6.49
CA LYS A 29 -2.56 -15.23 5.63
C LYS A 29 -2.73 -14.16 4.54
N ASN A 30 -3.97 -13.89 4.13
CA ASN A 30 -4.27 -12.90 3.08
C ASN A 30 -4.53 -11.50 3.64
N THR A 31 -4.52 -11.32 4.96
CA THR A 31 -4.67 -10.00 5.58
C THR A 31 -3.32 -9.33 5.77
N ALA A 32 -3.20 -8.10 5.25
CA ALA A 32 -2.05 -7.25 5.53
C ALA A 32 -1.93 -6.99 7.03
N SER A 33 -0.72 -7.08 7.56
CA SER A 33 -0.47 -6.72 8.95
C SER A 33 -0.60 -5.21 9.15
N LYS A 34 -0.80 -4.79 10.41
CA LYS A 34 -0.79 -3.36 10.75
C LYS A 34 0.54 -2.70 10.41
N GLU A 35 1.63 -3.46 10.49
CA GLU A 35 2.98 -3.01 10.13
C GLU A 35 3.09 -2.77 8.63
N ASP A 36 2.58 -3.68 7.79
CA ASP A 36 2.55 -3.49 6.33
C ASP A 36 1.80 -2.22 5.93
N ILE A 37 0.65 -1.97 6.58
CA ILE A 37 -0.15 -0.76 6.34
C ILE A 37 0.62 0.50 6.79
N ALA A 38 1.29 0.45 7.94
CA ALA A 38 2.09 1.57 8.45
C ALA A 38 3.27 1.88 7.51
N ASN A 39 3.95 0.85 7.02
CA ASN A 39 5.05 0.97 6.06
C ASN A 39 4.57 1.58 4.74
N LEU A 40 3.48 1.04 4.16
CA LEU A 40 2.86 1.60 2.95
C LEU A 40 2.49 3.07 3.11
N ARG A 41 1.91 3.46 4.25
CA ARG A 41 1.59 4.86 4.54
C ARG A 41 2.84 5.74 4.60
N GLY A 42 3.91 5.24 5.21
CA GLY A 42 5.20 5.92 5.26
C GLY A 42 5.81 6.12 3.87
N GLU A 43 5.83 5.06 3.06
CA GLU A 43 6.33 5.09 1.68
C GLU A 43 5.53 6.04 0.80
N MET A 44 4.20 6.05 0.92
CA MET A 44 3.33 7.00 0.22
C MET A 44 3.69 8.45 0.58
N HIS A 45 3.86 8.75 1.87
CA HIS A 45 4.19 10.11 2.29
C HIS A 45 5.57 10.57 1.81
N GLN A 46 6.55 9.66 1.81
CA GLN A 46 7.87 9.93 1.23
C GLN A 46 7.78 10.17 -0.29
N MET A 47 6.97 9.39 -1.00
CA MET A 47 6.74 9.54 -2.43
C MET A 47 6.06 10.87 -2.76
N GLU A 48 4.99 11.24 -2.05
CA GLU A 48 4.30 12.54 -2.17
C GLU A 48 5.29 13.70 -2.03
N THR A 49 6.13 13.64 -0.99
CA THR A 49 7.14 14.67 -0.72
C THR A 49 8.16 14.76 -1.86
N ARG A 50 8.61 13.61 -2.38
CA ARG A 50 9.57 13.54 -3.49
C ARG A 50 8.98 14.10 -4.77
N ILE A 51 7.75 13.72 -5.11
CA ILE A 51 7.04 14.21 -6.29
C ILE A 51 6.86 15.72 -6.19
N LEU A 52 6.41 16.24 -5.05
CA LEU A 52 6.22 17.67 -4.85
C LEU A 52 7.53 18.45 -5.03
N LYS A 53 8.63 17.97 -4.44
CA LYS A 53 9.96 18.59 -4.59
C LYS A 53 10.40 18.67 -6.04
N TRP A 54 10.31 17.57 -6.78
CA TRP A 54 10.72 17.55 -8.18
C TRP A 54 9.78 18.33 -9.08
N PHE A 55 8.48 18.33 -8.80
CA PHE A 55 7.49 19.12 -9.52
C PHE A 55 7.79 20.62 -9.40
N VAL A 56 8.01 21.10 -8.17
CA VAL A 56 8.38 22.50 -7.92
C VAL A 56 9.73 22.84 -8.55
N GLY A 57 10.75 22.00 -8.34
CA GLY A 57 12.09 22.24 -8.91
C GLY A 57 12.09 22.31 -10.43
N THR A 58 11.36 21.43 -11.10
CA THR A 58 11.22 21.44 -12.57
C THR A 58 10.42 22.66 -13.04
N GLY A 59 9.36 23.03 -12.32
CA GLY A 59 8.60 24.25 -12.59
C GLY A 59 9.49 25.49 -12.64
N PHE A 60 10.33 25.68 -11.61
CA PHE A 60 11.28 26.79 -11.57
C PHE A 60 12.33 26.73 -12.69
N ALA A 61 12.86 25.55 -12.99
CA ALA A 61 13.83 25.38 -14.08
C ALA A 61 13.21 25.74 -15.44
N MET A 62 11.95 25.37 -15.71
CA MET A 62 11.27 25.73 -16.96
C MET A 62 11.09 27.25 -17.07
N THR A 63 10.69 27.92 -15.99
CA THR A 63 10.53 29.38 -15.99
C THR A 63 11.86 30.10 -16.22
N SER A 64 12.96 29.63 -15.60
CA SER A 64 14.26 30.25 -15.80
C SER A 64 14.76 30.10 -17.24
N VAL A 65 14.62 28.91 -17.82
CA VAL A 65 14.94 28.67 -19.25
C VAL A 65 14.13 29.61 -20.13
N MET A 66 12.81 29.70 -19.93
CA MET A 66 11.96 30.60 -20.71
C MET A 66 12.38 32.07 -20.59
N ALA A 67 12.71 32.54 -19.38
CA ALA A 67 13.19 33.90 -19.17
C ALA A 67 14.50 34.17 -19.93
N THR A 68 15.45 33.24 -19.91
CA THR A 68 16.73 33.40 -20.64
C THR A 68 16.52 33.44 -22.15
N VAL A 69 15.65 32.58 -22.70
CA VAL A 69 15.31 32.57 -24.13
C VAL A 69 14.65 33.88 -24.55
N SER A 70 13.68 34.37 -23.76
CA SER A 70 13.00 35.63 -24.04
C SER A 70 13.95 36.84 -24.07
N VAL A 71 14.89 36.92 -23.12
CA VAL A 71 15.89 38.01 -23.10
C VAL A 71 16.86 37.90 -24.27
N ALA A 72 17.31 36.70 -24.63
CA ALA A 72 18.18 36.49 -25.77
C ALA A 72 17.49 36.88 -27.08
N ALA A 73 16.22 36.48 -27.26
CA ALA A 73 15.42 36.86 -28.42
C ALA A 73 15.23 38.38 -28.52
N ALA A 74 14.95 39.06 -27.40
CA ALA A 74 14.81 40.52 -27.36
C ALA A 74 16.09 41.25 -27.80
N LYS A 75 17.28 40.75 -27.43
CA LYS A 75 18.58 41.31 -27.85
C LYS A 75 18.94 41.05 -29.31
N LEU A 76 18.32 40.06 -29.97
CA LEU A 76 18.59 39.77 -31.38
C LEU A 76 17.72 40.60 -32.33
N ILE A 77 16.59 41.12 -31.84
CA ILE A 77 15.61 41.88 -32.63
C ILE A 77 15.84 43.41 -32.51
N ASN A 78 16.51 43.87 -31.46
CA ASN A 78 16.83 45.27 -31.19
C ASN A 78 18.31 45.56 -31.48
#